data_AF-R1BZP3-F1
#
_entry.id   AF-R1BZP3-F1
#
_cell.length_a   1.000
_cell.length_b   1.000
_cell.length_c   1.000
_cell.angle_alpha   90.00
_cell.angle_beta   90.00
_cell.angle_gamma   90.00
#
_symmetry.space_group_name_H-M   'P 1'
#
loop_
_entity.id
_entity.type
_entity.pdbx_description
1 polymer ?
#
loop_
_entity_poly.entity_id
_entity_poly.type
_entity_poly.pdbx_seq_one_letter_code
_entity_poly.pdbx_strand_id
1 'polypeptide(L)'
;MHAAPLRLLALLASWTLSGSTAADVRIETADRTTGARQRPTDASMPRLAPALRRPDNAQFVRVRDAINLALANLSRREQRRLLARLACSHAAFRDRQLFAACKDMLHQPKDTRWRTLLNHVLNESSISQRPRKGCTSNLPGTTPVCRKQKVMLLHFSKASGSAVCRLAQAAGCTTWASDGNCGRRQREYADGPWWIPVSHAQSAWERSRFAYPDAIARMGSGRSNCSERLARAPQFHAVESTLPGGVPCPGFFTLAMLRPPLERMVSHSFELARWGLVRPRKQGFCSNYSHMRRLAPAVYDNYYHRVLLGERVLGLPPGAITSAHLAEAKRVLSSLQLVLLSNDASTPATLQRATGIANFTACRDTTRPAPCAMSDEDSERARRDNAHDLALYAYAERLAAQHVAKWGAGMG
;
A
#
# COMPACT_ATOMS: atom_id res chain seq x y z
N MET A 1 20.99 -6.34 -40.18
CA MET A 1 19.72 -7.00 -39.81
C MET A 1 19.53 -7.24 -38.29
N HIS A 2 20.08 -6.40 -37.38
CA HIS A 2 20.01 -6.65 -35.91
C HIS A 2 19.09 -5.69 -35.11
N ALA A 3 18.29 -4.83 -35.77
CA ALA A 3 17.48 -3.82 -35.07
C ALA A 3 16.10 -4.30 -34.59
N ALA A 4 15.56 -5.36 -35.19
CA ALA A 4 14.22 -5.89 -34.88
C ALA A 4 14.08 -6.51 -33.46
N PRO A 5 15.06 -7.29 -32.94
CA PRO A 5 14.93 -7.94 -31.62
C PRO A 5 14.91 -6.93 -30.47
N LEU A 6 15.69 -5.84 -30.57
CA LEU A 6 15.81 -4.82 -29.54
C LEU A 6 14.56 -3.94 -29.40
N ARG A 7 13.84 -3.68 -30.51
CA ARG A 7 12.56 -2.95 -30.48
C ARG A 7 11.47 -3.79 -29.82
N LEU A 8 11.40 -5.09 -30.13
CA LEU A 8 10.41 -5.99 -29.53
C LEU A 8 10.63 -6.17 -28.02
N LEU A 9 11.88 -6.32 -27.58
CA LEU A 9 12.23 -6.39 -26.15
C LEU A 9 11.91 -5.09 -25.40
N ALA A 10 12.18 -3.92 -25.99
CA ALA A 10 11.83 -2.64 -25.39
C ALA A 10 10.31 -2.44 -25.29
N LEU A 11 9.53 -2.91 -26.28
CA LEU A 11 8.08 -2.89 -26.26
C LEU A 11 7.50 -3.86 -25.22
N LEU A 12 8.02 -5.08 -25.13
CA LEU A 12 7.60 -6.07 -24.13
C LEU A 12 7.94 -5.64 -22.69
N ALA A 13 9.10 -5.02 -22.48
CA ALA A 13 9.46 -4.45 -21.19
C ALA A 13 8.61 -3.22 -20.84
N SER A 14 8.30 -2.35 -21.81
CA SER A 14 7.38 -1.22 -21.61
C SER A 14 5.96 -1.69 -21.30
N TRP A 15 5.48 -2.74 -21.97
CA TRP A 15 4.16 -3.34 -21.76
C TRP A 15 4.02 -3.99 -20.37
N THR A 16 5.06 -4.71 -19.93
CA THR A 16 5.07 -5.38 -18.62
C THR A 16 5.27 -4.40 -17.46
N LEU A 17 6.00 -3.30 -17.66
CA LEU A 17 6.21 -2.27 -16.64
C LEU A 17 5.04 -1.26 -16.53
N SER A 18 4.27 -1.03 -17.60
CA SER A 18 3.15 -0.07 -17.62
C SER A 18 1.80 -0.67 -17.18
N GLY A 19 1.62 -1.99 -17.29
CA GLY A 19 0.35 -2.65 -16.94
C GLY A 19 -0.84 -2.26 -17.82
N SER A 20 -0.57 -1.66 -18.99
CA SER A 20 -1.57 -1.19 -19.96
C SER A 20 -2.14 -2.33 -20.79
N THR A 21 -3.42 -2.24 -21.17
CA THR A 21 -4.03 -3.10 -22.18
C THR A 21 -3.56 -2.70 -23.58
N ALA A 22 -3.50 -3.65 -24.52
CA ALA A 22 -2.95 -3.46 -25.87
C ALA A 22 -3.64 -2.38 -26.74
N ALA A 23 -4.78 -1.82 -26.30
CA ALA A 23 -5.52 -0.80 -27.03
C ALA A 23 -4.78 0.55 -27.19
N ASP A 24 -3.73 0.81 -26.39
CA ASP A 24 -3.02 2.11 -26.40
C ASP A 24 -1.72 2.14 -27.22
N VAL A 25 -1.38 1.07 -27.95
CA VAL A 25 -0.19 1.04 -28.81
C VAL A 25 -0.62 1.16 -30.28
N ARG A 26 -0.64 2.39 -30.82
CA ARG A 26 -0.76 2.59 -32.27
C ARG A 26 0.59 2.29 -32.94
N ILE A 27 0.62 1.25 -33.76
CA ILE A 27 1.72 0.98 -34.69
C ILE A 27 1.36 1.71 -35.99
N GLU A 28 2.00 2.84 -36.27
CA GLU A 28 1.97 3.43 -37.62
C GLU A 28 2.92 2.64 -38.52
N THR A 29 2.37 1.73 -39.30
CA THR A 29 3.03 1.24 -40.52
C THR A 29 2.71 2.21 -41.64
N ALA A 30 3.72 2.97 -42.07
CA ALA A 30 3.63 3.75 -43.29
C ALA A 30 3.59 2.79 -44.48
N ASP A 31 2.46 2.74 -45.18
CA ASP A 31 2.42 2.22 -46.53
C ASP A 31 1.81 3.29 -47.45
N ARG A 32 2.59 3.68 -48.46
CA ARG A 32 2.23 4.66 -49.48
C ARG A 32 1.79 3.87 -50.70
N THR A 33 0.49 3.84 -50.98
CA THR A 33 -0.04 3.78 -52.36
C THR A 33 -1.56 3.97 -52.40
N THR A 34 -1.97 4.97 -53.18
CA THR A 34 -3.20 5.08 -53.98
C THR A 34 -4.59 4.85 -53.36
N GLY A 35 -5.37 5.94 -53.32
CA GLY A 35 -6.64 6.01 -54.08
C GLY A 35 -7.95 5.59 -53.40
N ALA A 36 -8.92 6.51 -53.46
CA ALA A 36 -10.37 6.35 -53.30
C ALA A 36 -10.95 6.18 -51.87
N ARG A 37 -11.71 7.21 -51.46
CA ARG A 37 -12.67 7.16 -50.36
C ARG A 37 -13.93 6.39 -50.80
N GLN A 38 -14.22 5.29 -50.13
CA GLN A 38 -15.58 4.75 -50.02
C GLN A 38 -15.91 4.52 -48.54
N ARG A 39 -17.07 5.01 -48.09
CA ARG A 39 -17.66 4.68 -46.78
C ARG A 39 -18.53 3.43 -46.96
N PRO A 40 -18.34 2.36 -46.16
CA PRO A 40 -19.37 1.35 -45.97
C PRO A 40 -20.22 1.69 -44.74
N THR A 41 -21.53 1.60 -44.94
CA THR A 41 -22.59 1.57 -43.94
C THR A 41 -22.61 0.25 -43.16
N ASP A 42 -23.18 0.30 -41.96
CA ASP A 42 -23.38 -0.79 -40.99
C ASP A 42 -23.83 -2.14 -41.57
N ALA A 43 -23.23 -3.23 -41.09
CA ALA A 43 -23.90 -4.29 -40.31
C ALA A 43 -23.01 -5.54 -40.13
N SER A 44 -23.10 -6.14 -38.93
CA SER A 44 -22.71 -7.51 -38.57
C SER A 44 -21.22 -7.89 -38.53
N MET A 45 -20.66 -7.96 -37.33
CA MET A 45 -19.51 -8.82 -36.99
C MET A 45 -19.69 -9.38 -35.56
N PRO A 46 -19.44 -10.68 -35.30
CA PRO A 46 -19.65 -11.31 -34.01
C PRO A 46 -18.58 -10.88 -32.99
N ARG A 47 -19.01 -10.62 -31.75
CA ARG A 47 -18.11 -10.36 -30.61
C ARG A 47 -17.39 -11.65 -30.21
N LEU A 48 -16.16 -11.82 -30.68
CA LEU A 48 -15.16 -12.70 -30.06
C LEU A 48 -14.07 -11.82 -29.44
N ALA A 49 -14.14 -11.58 -28.13
CA ALA A 49 -13.03 -11.03 -27.36
C ALA A 49 -12.49 -12.13 -26.44
N PRO A 50 -11.23 -12.58 -26.60
CA PRO A 50 -10.60 -13.40 -25.57
C PRO A 50 -10.25 -12.51 -24.38
N ALA A 51 -10.64 -12.94 -23.18
CA ALA A 51 -10.25 -12.32 -21.93
C ALA A 51 -8.72 -12.44 -21.73
N LEU A 52 -7.97 -11.41 -22.14
CA LEU A 52 -6.53 -11.32 -21.87
C LEU A 52 -6.32 -10.95 -20.39
N ARG A 53 -5.94 -11.94 -19.58
CA ARG A 53 -5.58 -11.74 -18.16
C ARG A 53 -4.22 -11.06 -18.03
N ARG A 54 -4.09 -10.21 -17.00
CA ARG A 54 -2.81 -9.58 -16.61
C ARG A 54 -1.75 -10.63 -16.24
N PRO A 55 -0.46 -10.30 -16.41
CA PRO A 55 0.64 -11.19 -16.05
C PRO A 55 0.58 -11.67 -14.60
N ASP A 56 0.74 -12.98 -14.41
CA ASP A 56 1.00 -13.56 -13.10
C ASP A 56 2.51 -13.47 -12.74
N ASN A 57 2.86 -13.87 -11.52
CA ASN A 57 4.25 -13.87 -11.06
C ASN A 57 5.17 -14.74 -11.94
N ALA A 58 4.63 -15.79 -12.59
CA ALA A 58 5.40 -16.62 -13.50
C ALA A 58 5.75 -15.88 -14.79
N GLN A 59 4.87 -15.01 -15.29
CA GLN A 59 5.17 -14.12 -16.41
C GLN A 59 6.23 -13.06 -16.06
N PHE A 60 6.22 -12.51 -14.84
CA PHE A 60 7.30 -11.60 -14.39
C PHE A 60 8.67 -12.28 -14.32
N VAL A 61 8.71 -13.53 -13.82
CA VAL A 61 9.94 -14.34 -13.81
C VAL A 61 10.42 -14.59 -15.23
N ARG A 62 9.54 -14.99 -16.15
CA ARG A 62 9.88 -15.19 -17.57
C ARG A 62 10.40 -13.91 -18.25
N VAL A 63 9.82 -12.75 -17.96
CA VAL A 63 10.26 -11.46 -18.52
C VAL A 63 11.64 -11.07 -17.98
N ARG A 64 11.87 -11.25 -16.68
CA ARG A 64 13.19 -11.04 -16.07
C ARG A 64 14.24 -11.97 -16.69
N ASP A 65 13.91 -13.24 -16.85
CA ASP A 65 14.84 -14.23 -17.39
C ASP A 65 15.11 -13.98 -18.88
N ALA A 66 14.12 -13.54 -19.65
CA ALA A 66 14.30 -13.08 -21.03
C ALA A 66 15.15 -11.81 -21.13
N ILE A 67 15.01 -10.85 -20.21
CA ILE A 67 15.87 -9.67 -20.13
C ILE A 67 17.31 -10.08 -19.80
N ASN A 68 17.51 -10.98 -18.84
CA ASN A 68 18.84 -11.48 -18.46
C ASN A 68 19.51 -12.24 -19.61
N LEU A 69 18.75 -13.08 -20.33
CA LEU A 69 19.24 -13.80 -21.51
C LEU A 69 19.56 -12.85 -22.67
N ALA A 70 18.74 -11.82 -22.88
CA ALA A 70 19.02 -10.78 -23.86
C ALA A 70 20.27 -9.97 -23.48
N LEU A 71 20.45 -9.63 -22.20
CA LEU A 71 21.64 -8.94 -21.72
C LEU A 71 22.90 -9.79 -21.91
N ALA A 72 22.85 -11.09 -21.63
CA ALA A 72 23.99 -12.00 -21.76
C ALA A 72 24.62 -12.02 -23.17
N ASN A 73 23.81 -11.79 -24.21
CA ASN A 73 24.24 -11.80 -25.62
C ASN A 73 24.62 -10.41 -26.17
N LEU A 74 24.56 -9.37 -25.35
CA LEU A 74 24.91 -8.00 -25.75
C LEU A 74 26.32 -7.64 -25.29
N SER A 75 27.02 -6.82 -26.07
CA SER A 75 28.27 -6.22 -25.58
C SER A 75 28.00 -5.36 -24.33
N ARG A 76 29.01 -5.18 -23.46
CA ARG A 76 28.86 -4.33 -22.26
C ARG A 76 28.33 -2.92 -22.58
N ARG A 77 28.63 -2.38 -23.77
CA ARG A 77 28.15 -1.07 -24.24
C ARG A 77 26.65 -1.11 -24.57
N GLU A 78 26.17 -2.18 -25.18
CA GLU A 78 24.76 -2.37 -25.54
C GLU A 78 23.91 -2.72 -24.33
N GLN A 79 24.41 -3.56 -23.41
CA GLN A 79 23.78 -3.81 -22.12
C GLN A 79 23.51 -2.49 -21.37
N ARG A 80 24.52 -1.61 -21.29
CA ARG A 80 24.37 -0.28 -20.66
C ARG A 80 23.32 0.58 -21.34
N ARG A 81 23.29 0.60 -22.68
CA ARG A 81 22.28 1.36 -23.45
C ARG A 81 20.87 0.82 -23.24
N LEU A 82 20.70 -0.50 -23.22
CA LEU A 82 19.40 -1.14 -22.99
C LEU A 82 18.91 -0.90 -21.56
N LEU A 83 19.75 -1.12 -20.56
CA LEU A 83 19.42 -0.84 -19.15
C LEU A 83 19.12 0.64 -18.91
N ALA A 84 19.88 1.56 -19.52
CA ALA A 84 19.60 2.98 -19.43
C ALA A 84 18.25 3.33 -20.07
N ARG A 85 17.91 2.76 -21.24
CA ARG A 85 16.59 2.95 -21.86
C ARG A 85 15.46 2.41 -20.98
N LEU A 86 15.63 1.23 -20.40
CA LEU A 86 14.64 0.64 -19.48
C LEU A 86 14.46 1.49 -18.22
N ALA A 87 15.56 1.96 -17.62
CA ALA A 87 15.54 2.86 -16.47
C ALA A 87 14.89 4.22 -16.81
N CYS A 88 15.19 4.80 -17.97
CA CYS A 88 14.59 6.06 -18.41
C CYS A 88 13.10 5.91 -18.77
N SER A 89 12.68 4.80 -19.38
CA SER A 89 11.27 4.51 -19.61
C SER A 89 10.51 4.35 -18.29
N HIS A 90 11.13 3.75 -17.28
CA HIS A 90 10.55 3.67 -15.94
C HIS A 90 10.49 5.06 -15.26
N ALA A 91 11.54 5.89 -15.40
CA ALA A 91 11.60 7.25 -14.86
C ALA A 91 10.57 8.19 -15.52
N ALA A 92 10.37 8.08 -16.84
CA ALA A 92 9.37 8.81 -17.63
C ALA A 92 7.96 8.68 -17.06
N PHE A 93 7.66 7.50 -16.53
CA PHE A 93 6.36 7.19 -15.95
C PHE A 93 6.15 7.81 -14.56
N ARG A 94 7.23 8.14 -13.85
CA ARG A 94 7.15 8.59 -12.45
C ARG A 94 7.37 10.10 -12.28
N ASP A 95 8.31 10.70 -13.02
CA ASP A 95 8.70 12.09 -12.80
C ASP A 95 9.39 12.70 -14.05
N ARG A 96 8.94 13.89 -14.47
CA ARG A 96 9.48 14.61 -15.63
C ARG A 96 10.91 15.12 -15.44
N GLN A 97 11.32 15.49 -14.22
CA GLN A 97 12.69 15.90 -13.92
C GLN A 97 13.65 14.71 -13.93
N LEU A 98 13.24 13.57 -13.37
CA LEU A 98 14.01 12.31 -13.50
C LEU A 98 14.11 11.87 -14.96
N PHE A 99 13.06 12.05 -15.76
CA PHE A 99 13.10 11.77 -17.18
C PHE A 99 14.07 12.68 -17.94
N ALA A 100 14.06 13.99 -17.65
CA ALA A 100 14.98 14.94 -18.27
C ALA A 100 16.45 14.62 -17.91
N ALA A 101 16.74 14.38 -16.62
CA ALA A 101 18.06 13.94 -16.18
C ALA A 101 18.50 12.62 -16.84
N CYS A 102 17.55 11.68 -17.01
CA CYS A 102 17.83 10.40 -17.66
C CYS A 102 18.08 10.57 -19.18
N LYS A 103 17.39 11.50 -19.83
CA LYS A 103 17.59 11.84 -21.25
C LYS A 103 18.99 12.43 -21.48
N ASP A 104 19.43 13.33 -20.61
CA ASP A 104 20.79 13.91 -20.69
C ASP A 104 21.87 12.84 -20.47
N MET A 105 21.62 11.88 -19.57
CA MET A 105 22.52 10.74 -19.31
C MET A 105 22.63 9.75 -20.49
N LEU A 106 21.59 9.57 -21.30
CA LEU A 106 21.65 8.72 -22.51
C LEU A 106 22.63 9.27 -23.55
N HIS A 107 22.90 10.57 -23.53
CA HIS A 107 23.84 11.24 -24.42
C HIS A 107 25.28 11.27 -23.86
N GLN A 108 25.51 10.94 -22.58
CA GLN A 108 26.83 10.95 -21.93
C GLN A 108 27.16 9.64 -21.17
N PRO A 109 27.46 8.53 -21.88
CA PRO A 109 27.54 7.18 -21.30
C PRO A 109 28.76 6.90 -20.40
N LYS A 110 29.64 7.89 -20.15
CA LYS A 110 30.80 7.76 -19.25
C LYS A 110 30.50 8.21 -17.81
N ASP A 111 29.34 8.79 -17.54
CA ASP A 111 29.02 9.38 -16.24
C ASP A 111 28.74 8.30 -15.17
N THR A 112 29.56 8.23 -14.12
CA THR A 112 29.42 7.28 -13.00
C THR A 112 28.07 7.38 -12.27
N ARG A 113 27.33 8.49 -12.44
CA ARG A 113 25.96 8.67 -11.93
C ARG A 113 24.97 7.61 -12.42
N TRP A 114 25.23 6.93 -13.55
CA TRP A 114 24.36 5.83 -14.02
C TRP A 114 24.32 4.65 -13.06
N ARG A 115 25.45 4.31 -12.41
CA ARG A 115 25.49 3.21 -11.42
C ARG A 115 24.64 3.56 -10.22
N THR A 116 24.66 4.81 -9.77
CA THR A 116 23.85 5.30 -8.66
C THR A 116 22.36 5.23 -9.00
N LEU A 117 21.96 5.70 -10.18
CA LEU A 117 20.55 5.66 -10.60
C LEU A 117 20.04 4.22 -10.83
N LEU A 118 20.83 3.37 -11.49
CA LEU A 118 20.47 1.98 -11.72
C LEU A 118 20.41 1.21 -10.39
N ASN A 119 21.39 1.41 -9.51
CA ASN A 119 21.34 0.83 -8.16
C ASN A 119 20.16 1.38 -7.37
N HIS A 120 19.77 2.64 -7.54
CA HIS A 120 18.57 3.18 -6.89
C HIS A 120 17.29 2.50 -7.42
N VAL A 121 17.13 2.37 -8.73
CA VAL A 121 15.97 1.70 -9.35
C VAL A 121 15.91 0.20 -9.01
N LEU A 122 17.05 -0.50 -9.05
CA LEU A 122 17.15 -1.93 -8.73
C LEU A 122 17.11 -2.21 -7.22
N ASN A 123 17.63 -1.30 -6.39
CA ASN A 123 17.55 -1.42 -4.93
C ASN A 123 16.18 -1.02 -4.42
N GLU A 124 15.49 -0.01 -4.94
CA GLU A 124 14.13 0.31 -4.45
C GLU A 124 13.13 -0.81 -4.73
N SER A 125 13.26 -1.51 -5.85
CA SER A 125 12.45 -2.68 -6.17
C SER A 125 12.80 -3.92 -5.34
N SER A 126 14.00 -3.98 -4.73
CA SER A 126 14.45 -5.10 -3.88
C SER A 126 14.50 -4.81 -2.36
N ILE A 127 14.55 -3.53 -1.95
CA ILE A 127 14.49 -3.05 -0.55
C ILE A 127 13.11 -3.34 0.05
N SER A 128 12.06 -3.39 -0.77
CA SER A 128 10.73 -3.78 -0.31
C SER A 128 10.57 -5.29 -0.06
N GLN A 129 11.51 -6.14 -0.50
CA GLN A 129 11.30 -7.59 -0.54
C GLN A 129 12.34 -8.44 0.19
N ARG A 130 13.51 -7.89 0.56
CA ARG A 130 14.45 -8.66 1.38
C ARG A 130 13.95 -8.70 2.83
N PRO A 131 13.75 -9.88 3.44
CA PRO A 131 13.49 -9.96 4.86
C PRO A 131 14.62 -9.23 5.59
N ARG A 132 14.29 -8.23 6.41
CA ARG A 132 15.27 -7.55 7.24
C ARG A 132 15.94 -8.62 8.11
N LYS A 133 17.27 -8.75 8.02
CA LYS A 133 18.07 -9.61 8.90
C LYS A 133 17.70 -9.25 10.34
N GLY A 134 17.12 -10.20 11.09
CA GLY A 134 16.67 -9.99 12.47
C GLY A 134 15.17 -10.16 12.72
N CYS A 135 14.34 -10.23 11.67
CA CYS A 135 12.95 -10.68 11.80
C CYS A 135 12.86 -12.21 11.89
N THR A 136 13.53 -12.81 12.87
CA THR A 136 13.43 -14.26 13.12
C THR A 136 12.26 -14.56 14.04
N SER A 137 11.74 -15.77 13.93
CA SER A 137 10.52 -16.18 14.61
C SER A 137 10.74 -16.88 15.93
N ASN A 138 9.66 -16.82 16.72
CA ASN A 138 9.25 -17.58 17.89
C ASN A 138 10.34 -17.91 18.92
N LEU A 139 10.04 -17.60 20.18
CA LEU A 139 10.73 -18.30 21.25
C LEU A 139 10.43 -19.80 21.13
N PRO A 140 11.41 -20.68 21.33
CA PRO A 140 11.17 -22.11 21.42
C PRO A 140 10.00 -22.40 22.36
N GLY A 141 9.06 -23.24 21.93
CA GLY A 141 7.92 -23.68 22.75
C GLY A 141 6.64 -22.83 22.66
N THR A 142 6.62 -21.68 21.97
CA THR A 142 5.37 -20.91 21.80
C THR A 142 4.64 -21.25 20.50
N THR A 143 3.41 -21.74 20.58
CA THR A 143 2.52 -21.91 19.40
C THR A 143 1.78 -20.59 19.09
N PRO A 144 1.96 -20.00 17.91
CA PRO A 144 1.25 -18.77 17.53
C PRO A 144 -0.27 -18.98 17.49
N VAL A 145 -1.04 -17.96 17.90
CA VAL A 145 -2.51 -17.99 17.93
C VAL A 145 -3.12 -18.29 16.56
N CYS A 146 -2.43 -17.89 15.48
CA CYS A 146 -2.84 -18.16 14.10
C CYS A 146 -2.87 -19.66 13.74
N ARG A 147 -2.24 -20.52 14.55
CA ARG A 147 -2.33 -21.99 14.42
C ARG A 147 -3.57 -22.56 15.10
N LYS A 148 -4.19 -21.83 16.02
CA LYS A 148 -5.38 -22.24 16.78
C LYS A 148 -6.67 -21.64 16.22
N GLN A 149 -6.59 -20.41 15.71
CA GLN A 149 -7.73 -19.68 15.16
C GLN A 149 -7.27 -18.65 14.13
N LYS A 150 -8.17 -18.21 13.24
CA LYS A 150 -7.84 -17.18 12.25
C LYS A 150 -7.67 -15.82 12.93
N VAL A 151 -6.68 -15.06 12.49
CA VAL A 151 -6.35 -13.73 13.04
C VAL A 151 -6.71 -12.66 12.03
N MET A 152 -7.38 -11.61 12.52
CA MET A 152 -7.67 -10.38 11.77
C MET A 152 -6.96 -9.20 12.44
N LEU A 153 -5.93 -8.69 11.78
CA LEU A 153 -5.32 -7.42 12.15
C LEU A 153 -6.10 -6.26 11.52
N LEU A 154 -6.67 -5.37 12.35
CA LEU A 154 -7.10 -4.05 11.90
C LEU A 154 -5.86 -3.21 11.64
N HIS A 155 -5.48 -3.11 10.36
CA HIS A 155 -4.25 -2.48 9.93
C HIS A 155 -4.51 -1.00 9.68
N PHE A 156 -4.35 -0.20 10.73
CA PHE A 156 -4.33 1.25 10.58
C PHE A 156 -3.04 1.66 9.88
N SER A 157 -3.19 2.31 8.72
CA SER A 157 -2.03 2.71 7.93
C SER A 157 -1.11 3.60 8.77
N LYS A 158 0.18 3.23 8.79
CA LYS A 158 1.26 3.89 9.55
C LYS A 158 1.22 3.73 11.05
N ALA A 159 0.53 2.70 11.53
CA ALA A 159 0.59 2.24 12.92
C ALA A 159 1.31 0.88 13.06
N SER A 160 2.43 0.68 12.35
CA SER A 160 3.26 -0.54 12.45
C SER A 160 2.61 -1.87 12.03
N GLY A 161 1.47 -1.86 11.35
CA GLY A 161 0.80 -3.10 10.94
C GLY A 161 1.64 -4.00 10.01
N SER A 162 2.48 -3.43 9.14
CA SER A 162 3.41 -4.22 8.31
C SER A 162 4.49 -4.95 9.13
N ALA A 163 4.87 -4.42 10.30
CA ALA A 163 5.79 -5.10 11.20
C ALA A 163 5.13 -6.33 11.82
N VAL A 164 3.90 -6.18 12.34
CA VAL A 164 3.10 -7.31 12.86
C VAL A 164 2.92 -8.39 11.79
N CYS A 165 2.68 -7.97 10.55
CA CYS A 165 2.54 -8.88 9.41
C CYS A 165 3.78 -9.73 9.13
N ARG A 166 4.95 -9.10 9.04
CA ARG A 166 6.21 -9.81 8.84
C ARG A 166 6.49 -10.79 9.98
N LEU A 167 6.12 -10.44 11.20
CA LEU A 167 6.29 -11.32 12.35
C LEU A 167 5.33 -12.50 12.33
N ALA A 168 4.07 -12.31 11.93
CA ALA A 168 3.14 -13.41 11.74
C ALA A 168 3.66 -14.40 10.67
N GLN A 169 4.17 -13.87 9.56
CA GLN A 169 4.81 -14.69 8.52
C GLN A 169 6.02 -15.44 9.05
N ALA A 170 6.91 -14.76 9.78
CA ALA A 170 8.07 -15.39 10.41
C ALA A 170 7.62 -16.50 11.36
N ALA A 171 6.59 -16.25 12.17
CA ALA A 171 5.99 -17.22 13.09
C ALA A 171 5.34 -18.43 12.39
N GLY A 172 5.35 -18.46 11.06
CA GLY A 172 4.83 -19.54 10.24
C GLY A 172 3.32 -19.47 10.03
N CYS A 173 2.68 -18.32 10.26
CA CYS A 173 1.28 -18.13 9.88
C CYS A 173 1.16 -18.05 8.36
N THR A 174 0.16 -18.73 7.78
CA THR A 174 -0.20 -18.47 6.39
C THR A 174 -0.81 -17.08 6.24
N THR A 175 -0.45 -16.36 5.17
CA THR A 175 -0.93 -15.00 4.84
C THR A 175 -1.19 -14.88 3.33
N TRP A 176 -1.86 -13.81 2.89
CA TRP A 176 -2.21 -13.61 1.46
C TRP A 176 -1.02 -13.27 0.55
N ALA A 177 0.01 -12.63 1.07
CA ALA A 177 1.18 -12.21 0.29
C ALA A 177 2.44 -12.44 1.10
N SER A 178 3.55 -12.70 0.42
CA SER A 178 4.87 -12.87 1.02
C SER A 178 5.69 -11.57 1.06
N ASP A 179 5.12 -10.44 0.63
CA ASP A 179 5.80 -9.14 0.51
C ASP A 179 5.80 -8.30 1.79
N GLY A 180 5.45 -8.92 2.93
CA GLY A 180 5.34 -8.25 4.23
C GLY A 180 4.07 -7.41 4.43
N ASN A 181 3.14 -7.39 3.46
CA ASN A 181 1.79 -6.89 3.68
C ASN A 181 0.80 -8.06 3.70
N CYS A 182 0.21 -8.39 4.85
CA CYS A 182 -0.82 -9.45 4.92
C CYS A 182 -2.19 -9.03 4.36
N GLY A 183 -2.30 -7.79 3.87
CA GLY A 183 -3.47 -7.32 3.12
C GLY A 183 -3.15 -7.36 1.64
N ARG A 184 -3.74 -8.30 0.88
CA ARG A 184 -3.82 -8.11 -0.56
C ARG A 184 -4.90 -7.09 -0.83
N ARG A 185 -4.45 -5.87 -1.08
CA ARG A 185 -5.27 -4.75 -1.53
C ARG A 185 -6.04 -5.21 -2.78
N GLN A 186 -7.36 -5.27 -2.66
CA GLN A 186 -8.38 -5.29 -3.72
C GLN A 186 -8.90 -6.62 -4.27
N ARG A 187 -8.16 -7.73 -4.27
CA ARG A 187 -8.62 -8.92 -5.02
C ARG A 187 -9.52 -9.84 -4.20
N GLU A 188 -9.19 -10.08 -2.95
CA GLU A 188 -9.86 -11.10 -2.16
C GLU A 188 -11.12 -10.54 -1.50
N TYR A 189 -11.06 -9.33 -0.96
CA TYR A 189 -12.16 -8.72 -0.20
C TYR A 189 -12.69 -7.38 -0.74
N ALA A 190 -12.18 -6.92 -1.88
CA ALA A 190 -12.38 -5.55 -2.35
C ALA A 190 -12.01 -4.49 -1.27
N ASP A 191 -11.04 -4.82 -0.41
CA ASP A 191 -10.48 -3.90 0.57
C ASP A 191 -9.40 -3.06 -0.09
N GLY A 192 -9.34 -1.77 0.24
CA GLY A 192 -8.30 -0.91 -0.26
C GLY A 192 -7.97 0.20 0.74
N PRO A 193 -6.76 0.76 0.61
CA PRO A 193 -6.45 2.03 1.25
C PRO A 193 -7.32 3.13 0.64
N TRP A 194 -8.51 3.34 1.19
CA TRP A 194 -9.50 4.29 0.70
C TRP A 194 -9.24 5.67 1.30
N TRP A 195 -8.29 6.41 0.73
CA TRP A 195 -7.74 7.65 1.32
C TRP A 195 -8.15 8.94 0.62
N ILE A 196 -8.43 8.90 -0.69
CA ILE A 196 -8.73 10.11 -1.48
C ILE A 196 -10.16 10.06 -2.05
N PRO A 197 -10.88 11.18 -2.20
CA PRO A 197 -12.11 11.21 -2.98
C PRO A 197 -11.80 10.95 -4.45
N VAL A 198 -12.74 10.35 -5.18
CA VAL A 198 -12.61 10.09 -6.63
C VAL A 198 -12.45 11.39 -7.40
N SER A 199 -13.15 12.44 -6.96
CA SER A 199 -13.03 13.79 -7.50
C SER A 199 -11.62 14.39 -7.35
N HIS A 200 -10.80 13.88 -6.43
CA HIS A 200 -9.43 14.36 -6.19
C HIS A 200 -8.35 13.46 -6.79
N ALA A 201 -8.73 12.31 -7.33
CA ALA A 201 -7.78 11.40 -7.97
C ALA A 201 -7.44 11.92 -9.38
N GLN A 202 -6.16 12.23 -9.60
CA GLN A 202 -5.63 12.86 -10.81
C GLN A 202 -5.37 11.86 -11.94
N SER A 203 -5.30 10.57 -11.62
CA SER A 203 -5.05 9.50 -12.60
C SER A 203 -5.97 8.30 -12.42
N ALA A 204 -6.09 7.49 -13.47
CA ALA A 204 -6.81 6.21 -13.40
C ALA A 204 -6.19 5.26 -12.37
N TRP A 205 -4.87 5.30 -12.21
CA TRP A 205 -4.16 4.52 -11.20
C TRP A 205 -4.58 4.96 -9.79
N GLU A 206 -4.58 6.26 -9.49
CA GLU A 206 -5.03 6.80 -8.20
C GLU A 206 -6.47 6.44 -7.90
N ARG A 207 -7.37 6.63 -8.87
CA ARG A 207 -8.77 6.23 -8.77
C ARG A 207 -8.92 4.75 -8.44
N SER A 208 -8.16 3.90 -9.12
CA SER A 208 -8.23 2.45 -8.93
C SER A 208 -7.64 1.99 -7.60
N ARG A 209 -6.68 2.72 -7.02
CA ARG A 209 -5.89 2.27 -5.85
C ARG A 209 -6.30 2.92 -4.53
N PHE A 210 -6.75 4.17 -4.56
CA PHE A 210 -6.92 4.96 -3.34
C PHE A 210 -8.28 5.64 -3.19
N ALA A 211 -9.10 5.68 -4.25
CA ALA A 211 -10.26 6.57 -4.25
C ALA A 211 -11.54 5.97 -3.63
N TYR A 212 -12.29 6.75 -2.81
CA TYR A 212 -13.34 6.21 -1.93
C TYR A 212 -14.84 6.46 -2.22
N PRO A 213 -15.29 7.33 -3.13
CA PRO A 213 -16.68 7.25 -3.62
C PRO A 213 -16.95 6.03 -4.52
N ASP A 214 -16.12 5.78 -5.55
CA ASP A 214 -16.28 4.62 -6.42
C ASP A 214 -15.97 3.32 -5.67
N ALA A 215 -15.15 3.37 -4.62
CA ALA A 215 -14.93 2.23 -3.75
C ALA A 215 -16.11 2.01 -2.80
N ILE A 216 -16.75 3.05 -2.24
CA ILE A 216 -17.97 2.87 -1.42
C ILE A 216 -19.10 2.27 -2.25
N ALA A 217 -19.32 2.76 -3.48
CA ALA A 217 -20.29 2.18 -4.39
C ALA A 217 -19.92 0.72 -4.77
N ARG A 218 -18.64 0.43 -5.05
CA ARG A 218 -18.16 -0.95 -5.30
C ARG A 218 -18.19 -1.85 -4.06
N MET A 219 -18.01 -1.29 -2.86
CA MET A 219 -18.07 -2.01 -1.58
C MET A 219 -19.52 -2.43 -1.27
N GLY A 220 -20.51 -1.61 -1.61
CA GLY A 220 -21.93 -1.93 -1.40
C GLY A 220 -22.42 -3.18 -2.14
N SER A 221 -21.82 -3.55 -3.27
CA SER A 221 -22.26 -4.71 -4.08
C SER A 221 -21.27 -5.87 -4.17
N GLY A 222 -20.05 -5.74 -3.62
CA GLY A 222 -18.98 -6.73 -3.83
C GLY A 222 -18.01 -6.91 -2.65
N ARG A 223 -18.26 -6.30 -1.50
CA ARG A 223 -17.45 -6.51 -0.30
C ARG A 223 -17.85 -7.80 0.38
N SER A 224 -16.86 -8.65 0.68
CA SER A 224 -17.15 -9.86 1.44
C SER A 224 -17.64 -9.54 2.84
N ASN A 225 -18.78 -10.15 3.20
CA ASN A 225 -19.30 -10.13 4.57
C ASN A 225 -18.37 -10.94 5.51
N CYS A 226 -18.66 -10.89 6.81
CA CYS A 226 -17.81 -11.56 7.79
C CYS A 226 -17.74 -13.08 7.65
N SER A 227 -18.82 -13.73 7.23
CA SER A 227 -18.83 -15.18 6.99
C SER A 227 -17.93 -15.55 5.81
N GLU A 228 -18.04 -14.83 4.69
CA GLU A 228 -17.18 -15.02 3.52
C GLU A 228 -15.70 -14.76 3.84
N ARG A 229 -15.43 -13.71 4.63
CA ARG A 229 -14.07 -13.41 5.11
C ARG A 229 -13.53 -14.56 5.92
N LEU A 230 -14.31 -15.06 6.89
CA LEU A 230 -13.92 -16.17 7.75
C LEU A 230 -13.64 -17.44 6.92
N ALA A 231 -14.48 -17.76 5.95
CA ALA A 231 -14.28 -18.92 5.07
C ALA A 231 -12.97 -18.81 4.27
N ARG A 232 -12.72 -17.64 3.65
CA ARG A 232 -11.61 -17.45 2.70
C ARG A 232 -10.29 -17.06 3.36
N ALA A 233 -10.30 -16.51 4.57
CA ALA A 233 -9.10 -15.96 5.19
C ALA A 233 -8.01 -17.03 5.41
N PRO A 234 -6.73 -16.67 5.22
CA PRO A 234 -5.62 -17.47 5.71
C PRO A 234 -5.58 -17.42 7.25
N GLN A 235 -4.58 -18.06 7.84
CA GLN A 235 -4.40 -18.06 9.30
C GLN A 235 -4.22 -16.66 9.87
N PHE A 236 -3.54 -15.76 9.14
CA PHE A 236 -3.36 -14.37 9.54
C PHE A 236 -3.58 -13.44 8.34
N HIS A 237 -4.45 -12.45 8.49
CA HIS A 237 -4.66 -11.42 7.48
C HIS A 237 -4.80 -10.03 8.11
N ALA A 238 -4.59 -9.01 7.28
CA ALA A 238 -4.70 -7.62 7.66
C ALA A 238 -5.78 -6.92 6.84
N VAL A 239 -6.65 -6.18 7.51
CA VAL A 239 -7.63 -5.28 6.88
C VAL A 239 -7.05 -3.87 6.89
N GLU A 240 -6.49 -3.44 5.76
CA GLU A 240 -5.97 -2.09 5.51
C GLU A 240 -7.06 -1.21 4.83
N SER A 241 -8.29 -1.34 5.32
CA SER A 241 -9.52 -0.65 4.89
C SER A 241 -10.39 -0.41 6.13
N THR A 242 -11.59 0.12 5.95
CA THR A 242 -12.57 0.22 7.04
C THR A 242 -12.99 -1.16 7.55
N LEU A 243 -13.48 -1.22 8.78
CA LEU A 243 -14.07 -2.43 9.32
C LEU A 243 -15.43 -2.68 8.63
N PRO A 244 -15.67 -3.85 8.01
CA PRO A 244 -16.92 -4.13 7.32
C PRO A 244 -18.13 -3.93 8.24
N GLY A 245 -19.03 -3.02 7.88
CA GLY A 245 -20.20 -2.71 8.70
C GLY A 245 -19.89 -2.09 10.07
N GLY A 246 -18.64 -1.66 10.31
CA GLY A 246 -18.23 -1.07 11.57
C GLY A 246 -18.16 -2.06 12.74
N VAL A 247 -18.09 -3.37 12.48
CA VAL A 247 -18.06 -4.41 13.51
C VAL A 247 -16.96 -5.44 13.26
N PRO A 248 -16.25 -5.92 14.30
CA PRO A 248 -15.26 -6.97 14.10
C PRO A 248 -15.95 -8.26 13.68
N CYS A 249 -15.38 -8.97 12.71
CA CYS A 249 -15.98 -10.20 12.23
C CYS A 249 -15.91 -11.32 13.29
N PRO A 250 -17.05 -11.93 13.66
CA PRO A 250 -17.06 -13.09 14.55
C PRO A 250 -16.19 -14.23 14.03
N GLY A 251 -15.63 -15.02 14.95
CA GLY A 251 -14.76 -16.17 14.62
C GLY A 251 -13.29 -15.83 14.37
N PHE A 252 -12.92 -14.56 14.34
CA PHE A 252 -11.52 -14.13 14.30
C PHE A 252 -11.01 -13.75 15.69
N PHE A 253 -9.73 -14.02 15.94
CA PHE A 253 -8.96 -13.26 16.92
C PHE A 253 -8.62 -11.91 16.31
N THR A 254 -9.28 -10.85 16.77
CA THR A 254 -9.13 -9.50 16.23
C THR A 254 -8.15 -8.71 17.07
N LEU A 255 -7.22 -8.04 16.39
CA LEU A 255 -6.24 -7.20 17.05
C LEU A 255 -6.02 -5.89 16.30
N ALA A 256 -5.70 -4.85 17.05
CA ALA A 256 -5.38 -3.53 16.53
C ALA A 256 -4.06 -3.02 17.09
N MET A 257 -3.30 -2.33 16.24
CA MET A 257 -2.08 -1.61 16.62
C MET A 257 -2.30 -0.13 16.32
N LEU A 258 -2.26 0.73 17.34
CA LEU A 258 -2.44 2.17 17.19
C LEU A 258 -1.12 2.92 17.34
N ARG A 259 -1.13 4.18 16.91
CA ARG A 259 -0.03 5.14 17.02
C ARG A 259 -0.63 6.50 17.38
N PRO A 260 0.07 7.41 18.07
CA PRO A 260 -0.46 8.75 18.31
C PRO A 260 -0.99 9.36 17.01
N PRO A 261 -2.26 9.86 16.97
CA PRO A 261 -2.93 10.20 15.71
C PRO A 261 -2.16 11.19 14.83
N LEU A 262 -1.55 12.21 15.43
CA LEU A 262 -0.78 13.24 14.71
C LEU A 262 0.54 12.69 14.16
N GLU A 263 1.24 11.84 14.92
CA GLU A 263 2.43 11.16 14.41
C GLU A 263 2.11 10.21 13.25
N ARG A 264 1.00 9.48 13.37
CA ARG A 264 0.50 8.60 12.30
C ARG A 264 0.19 9.43 11.06
N MET A 265 -0.48 10.56 11.21
CA MET A 265 -0.82 11.49 10.11
C MET A 265 0.44 12.02 9.41
N VAL A 266 1.45 12.46 10.15
CA VAL A 266 2.75 12.88 9.61
C VAL A 266 3.43 11.73 8.84
N SER A 267 3.46 10.53 9.43
CA SER A 267 4.02 9.36 8.76
C SER A 267 3.24 8.95 7.50
N HIS A 268 1.94 9.22 7.47
CA HIS A 268 1.09 9.00 6.30
C HIS A 268 1.31 10.06 5.22
N SER A 269 1.59 11.31 5.61
CA SER A 269 1.96 12.39 4.67
C SER A 269 3.20 12.02 3.85
N PHE A 270 4.22 11.47 4.51
CA PHE A 270 5.42 10.94 3.85
C PHE A 270 5.10 9.79 2.88
N GLU A 271 4.09 8.99 3.18
CA GLU A 271 3.67 7.91 2.31
C GLU A 271 2.97 8.42 1.06
N LEU A 272 2.00 9.32 1.20
CA LEU A 272 1.31 9.93 0.05
C LEU A 272 2.31 10.61 -0.89
N ALA A 273 3.28 11.31 -0.30
CA ALA A 273 4.44 11.86 -0.98
C ALA A 273 5.25 10.81 -1.75
N ARG A 274 5.63 9.71 -1.09
CA ARG A 274 6.37 8.59 -1.69
C ARG A 274 5.62 7.95 -2.87
N TRP A 275 4.29 7.90 -2.81
CA TRP A 275 3.44 7.42 -3.90
C TRP A 275 3.20 8.45 -5.02
N GLY A 276 3.76 9.65 -4.92
CA GLY A 276 3.58 10.72 -5.90
C GLY A 276 2.19 11.38 -5.87
N LEU A 277 1.36 11.04 -4.87
CA LEU A 277 0.03 11.65 -4.69
C LEU A 277 0.15 13.12 -4.26
N VAL A 278 1.28 13.47 -3.67
CA VAL A 278 1.60 14.83 -3.25
C VAL A 278 3.00 15.14 -3.74
N ARG A 279 3.11 16.19 -4.55
CA ARG A 279 4.42 16.71 -4.94
C ARG A 279 4.98 17.52 -3.78
N PRO A 280 6.23 17.27 -3.37
CA PRO A 280 6.85 18.13 -2.37
C PRO A 280 6.89 19.54 -2.95
N ARG A 281 6.29 20.50 -2.26
CA ARG A 281 6.71 21.89 -2.45
C ARG A 281 8.11 22.04 -1.86
N LYS A 282 8.83 23.09 -2.24
CA LYS A 282 10.13 23.45 -1.62
C LYS A 282 10.08 23.49 -0.07
N GLN A 283 8.88 23.68 0.49
CA GLN A 283 8.60 23.77 1.93
C GLN A 283 8.42 22.40 2.63
N GLY A 284 8.51 21.27 1.92
CA GLY A 284 8.35 19.93 2.49
C GLY A 284 6.89 19.45 2.53
N PHE A 285 6.70 18.14 2.61
CA PHE A 285 5.39 17.48 2.37
C PHE A 285 4.31 17.74 3.41
N CYS A 286 4.66 18.17 4.63
CA CYS A 286 3.70 18.46 5.70
C CYS A 286 3.47 19.95 5.92
N SER A 287 4.13 20.82 5.16
CA SER A 287 4.04 22.28 5.33
C SER A 287 2.73 22.90 4.90
N ASN A 288 1.78 22.11 4.40
CA ASN A 288 0.48 22.58 3.94
C ASN A 288 -0.61 21.60 4.33
N TYR A 289 -0.92 21.56 5.63
CA TYR A 289 -1.93 20.66 6.18
C TYR A 289 -3.28 20.82 5.46
N SER A 290 -3.67 22.07 5.17
CA SER A 290 -4.91 22.38 4.46
C SER A 290 -5.00 21.73 3.07
N HIS A 291 -3.92 21.72 2.30
CA HIS A 291 -3.88 21.04 1.00
C HIS A 291 -4.00 19.52 1.17
N MET A 292 -3.24 18.95 2.11
CA MET A 292 -3.23 17.51 2.36
C MET A 292 -4.59 16.99 2.84
N ARG A 293 -5.24 17.74 3.73
CA ARG A 293 -6.58 17.48 4.24
C ARG A 293 -7.63 17.53 3.13
N ARG A 294 -7.51 18.45 2.17
CA ARG A 294 -8.42 18.47 1.00
C ARG A 294 -8.21 17.25 0.11
N LEU A 295 -6.94 16.87 -0.14
CA LEU A 295 -6.62 15.74 -1.01
C LEU A 295 -7.09 14.40 -0.43
N ALA A 296 -6.76 14.13 0.84
CA ALA A 296 -6.99 12.84 1.49
C ALA A 296 -7.76 12.99 2.81
N PRO A 297 -9.01 13.47 2.82
CA PRO A 297 -9.70 13.90 4.03
C PRO A 297 -9.79 12.81 5.08
N ALA A 298 -10.04 11.56 4.66
CA ALA A 298 -10.11 10.43 5.56
C ALA A 298 -8.81 10.23 6.37
N VAL A 299 -7.66 10.60 5.82
CA VAL A 299 -6.35 10.51 6.49
C VAL A 299 -6.14 11.63 7.51
N TYR A 300 -6.67 12.83 7.29
CA TYR A 300 -6.33 14.03 8.07
C TYR A 300 -7.42 14.46 9.06
N ASP A 301 -8.59 13.83 9.02
CA ASP A 301 -9.72 14.09 9.91
C ASP A 301 -10.24 12.78 10.52
N ASN A 302 -9.85 12.52 11.77
CA ASN A 302 -10.36 11.42 12.60
C ASN A 302 -10.28 10.04 11.92
N TYR A 303 -9.08 9.70 11.43
CA TYR A 303 -8.81 8.48 10.67
C TYR A 303 -9.22 7.19 11.40
N TYR A 304 -8.95 7.08 12.71
CA TYR A 304 -9.30 5.88 13.46
C TYR A 304 -10.81 5.66 13.51
N HIS A 305 -11.60 6.72 13.67
CA HIS A 305 -13.06 6.63 13.61
C HIS A 305 -13.53 6.11 12.27
N ARG A 306 -13.00 6.70 11.18
CA ARG A 306 -13.38 6.33 9.81
C ARG A 306 -13.08 4.88 9.50
N VAL A 307 -11.97 4.35 10.01
CA VAL A 307 -11.62 2.94 9.84
C VAL A 307 -12.48 2.05 10.73
N LEU A 308 -12.64 2.35 12.03
CA LEU A 308 -13.37 1.49 12.96
C LEU A 308 -14.86 1.41 12.65
N LEU A 309 -15.47 2.52 12.28
CA LEU A 309 -16.92 2.64 12.14
C LEU A 309 -17.42 2.35 10.73
N GLY A 310 -16.55 1.97 9.81
CA GLY A 310 -16.96 1.47 8.51
C GLY A 310 -17.24 2.56 7.47
N GLU A 311 -17.89 2.10 6.40
CA GLU A 311 -18.24 2.86 5.20
C GLU A 311 -19.17 4.04 5.49
N ARG A 312 -20.05 3.88 6.49
CA ARG A 312 -21.01 4.91 6.91
C ARG A 312 -20.36 6.22 7.34
N VAL A 313 -19.13 6.16 7.86
CA VAL A 313 -18.39 7.36 8.30
C VAL A 313 -17.19 7.69 7.41
N LEU A 314 -16.70 6.73 6.63
CA LEU A 314 -15.51 6.93 5.80
C LEU A 314 -15.67 8.13 4.86
N GLY A 315 -16.86 8.26 4.27
CA GLY A 315 -17.20 9.30 3.30
C GLY A 315 -17.61 10.64 3.90
N LEU A 316 -17.74 10.75 5.23
CA LEU A 316 -18.26 11.98 5.83
C LEU A 316 -17.35 13.19 5.55
N PRO A 317 -17.91 14.40 5.38
CA PRO A 317 -17.12 15.62 5.23
C PRO A 317 -16.17 15.85 6.41
N PRO A 318 -15.07 16.60 6.21
CA PRO A 318 -14.19 16.97 7.31
C PRO A 318 -14.92 17.69 8.45
N GLY A 319 -14.72 17.25 9.69
CA GLY A 319 -15.37 17.83 10.87
C GLY A 319 -16.79 17.30 11.17
N ALA A 320 -17.30 16.35 10.38
CA ALA A 320 -18.59 15.72 10.62
C ALA A 320 -18.54 14.53 11.59
N ILE A 321 -17.36 14.14 12.07
CA ILE A 321 -17.23 13.18 13.17
C ILE A 321 -17.66 13.87 14.47
N THR A 322 -18.41 13.17 15.30
CA THR A 322 -19.11 13.74 16.47
C THR A 322 -18.80 12.93 17.72
N SER A 323 -19.22 13.42 18.89
CA SER A 323 -19.12 12.68 20.16
C SER A 323 -19.88 11.34 20.15
N ALA A 324 -20.98 11.23 19.39
CA ALA A 324 -21.69 9.96 19.21
C ALA A 324 -20.82 8.93 18.45
N HIS A 325 -20.15 9.37 17.38
CA HIS A 325 -19.18 8.56 16.67
C HIS A 325 -18.02 8.12 17.60
N LEU A 326 -17.53 9.01 18.47
CA LEU A 326 -16.51 8.66 19.47
C LEU A 326 -16.99 7.57 20.44
N ALA A 327 -18.21 7.69 20.96
CA ALA A 327 -18.77 6.67 21.86
C ALA A 327 -18.88 5.30 21.17
N GLU A 328 -19.28 5.27 19.91
CA GLU A 328 -19.35 4.04 19.13
C GLU A 328 -17.97 3.48 18.77
N ALA A 329 -17.01 4.32 18.38
CA ALA A 329 -15.66 3.87 18.06
C ALA A 329 -14.98 3.27 19.28
N LYS A 330 -15.24 3.81 20.48
CA LYS A 330 -14.83 3.20 21.75
C LYS A 330 -15.41 1.79 21.89
N ARG A 331 -16.74 1.61 21.71
CA ARG A 331 -17.39 0.29 21.79
C ARG A 331 -16.76 -0.72 20.83
N VAL A 332 -16.54 -0.33 19.56
CA VAL A 332 -15.88 -1.19 18.57
C VAL A 332 -14.46 -1.54 19.02
N LEU A 333 -13.68 -0.57 19.49
CA LEU A 333 -12.31 -0.81 19.94
C LEU A 333 -12.26 -1.73 21.17
N SER A 334 -13.18 -1.59 22.13
CA SER A 334 -13.32 -2.45 23.30
C SER A 334 -13.70 -3.89 22.95
N SER A 335 -14.37 -4.09 21.82
CA SER A 335 -14.78 -5.43 21.38
C SER A 335 -13.64 -6.24 20.74
N LEU A 336 -12.49 -5.61 20.46
CA LEU A 336 -11.31 -6.31 19.95
C LEU A 336 -10.65 -7.12 21.06
N GLN A 337 -10.13 -8.30 20.73
CA GLN A 337 -9.47 -9.18 21.70
C GLN A 337 -8.10 -8.66 22.14
N LEU A 338 -7.46 -7.82 21.33
CA LEU A 338 -6.16 -7.23 21.63
C LEU A 338 -5.99 -5.84 21.01
N VAL A 339 -5.63 -4.87 21.84
CA VAL A 339 -5.29 -3.50 21.44
C VAL A 339 -3.90 -3.18 21.95
N LEU A 340 -3.04 -2.74 21.04
CA LEU A 340 -1.62 -2.45 21.28
C LEU A 340 -1.28 -1.04 20.79
N LEU A 341 -0.20 -0.48 21.33
CA LEU A 341 0.33 0.82 20.91
C LEU A 341 1.75 0.68 20.37
N SER A 342 2.00 1.17 19.17
CA SER A 342 3.27 1.00 18.48
C SER A 342 4.48 1.70 19.15
N ASN A 343 4.22 2.67 20.04
CA ASN A 343 5.18 3.43 20.81
C ASN A 343 5.32 2.94 22.27
N ASP A 344 4.47 2.03 22.73
CA ASP A 344 4.51 1.53 24.10
C ASP A 344 5.56 0.42 24.28
N ALA A 345 6.33 0.50 25.38
CA ALA A 345 7.43 -0.41 25.66
C ALA A 345 6.97 -1.84 26.01
N SER A 346 5.74 -2.01 26.51
CA SER A 346 5.14 -3.30 26.84
C SER A 346 4.59 -4.04 25.62
N THR A 347 4.34 -3.33 24.51
CA THR A 347 3.75 -3.90 23.28
C THR A 347 4.44 -5.16 22.77
N PRO A 348 5.78 -5.24 22.67
CA PRO A 348 6.46 -6.47 22.23
C PRO A 348 6.11 -7.68 23.09
N ALA A 349 6.17 -7.53 24.42
CA ALA A 349 5.92 -8.60 25.36
C ALA A 349 4.43 -9.00 25.39
N THR A 350 3.53 -8.02 25.34
CA THR A 350 2.08 -8.27 25.30
C THR A 350 1.65 -8.93 23.99
N LEU A 351 2.17 -8.49 22.84
CA LEU A 351 1.94 -9.15 21.55
C LEU A 351 2.39 -10.61 21.63
N GLN A 352 3.60 -10.85 22.12
CA GLN A 352 4.14 -12.19 22.24
C GLN A 352 3.29 -13.09 23.12
N ARG A 353 2.88 -12.63 24.30
CA ARG A 353 2.06 -13.43 25.22
C ARG A 353 0.66 -13.71 24.66
N ALA A 354 0.03 -12.70 24.09
CA ALA A 354 -1.32 -12.82 23.57
C ALA A 354 -1.40 -13.66 22.28
N THR A 355 -0.37 -13.62 21.43
CA THR A 355 -0.45 -14.18 20.08
C THR A 355 0.63 -15.21 19.76
N GLY A 356 1.62 -15.42 20.63
CA GLY A 356 2.81 -16.22 20.34
C GLY A 356 3.73 -15.61 19.26
N ILE A 357 3.55 -14.32 18.91
CA ILE A 357 4.34 -13.63 17.87
C ILE A 357 5.39 -12.76 18.57
N ALA A 358 6.67 -13.14 18.46
CA ALA A 358 7.78 -12.49 19.18
C ALA A 358 8.51 -11.42 18.34
N ASN A 359 9.60 -10.85 18.87
CA ASN A 359 10.58 -10.01 18.14
C ASN A 359 10.05 -8.73 17.47
N PHE A 360 9.00 -8.13 18.04
CA PHE A 360 8.41 -6.90 17.48
C PHE A 360 9.42 -5.76 17.29
N THR A 361 10.31 -5.56 18.25
CA THR A 361 11.33 -4.50 18.20
C THR A 361 12.25 -4.63 16.99
N ALA A 362 12.62 -5.86 16.61
CA ALA A 362 13.51 -6.11 15.47
C ALA A 362 12.83 -5.86 14.11
N CYS A 363 11.51 -6.02 14.04
CA CYS A 363 10.74 -5.82 12.81
C CYS A 363 10.09 -4.45 12.67
N ARG A 364 10.14 -3.64 13.73
CA ARG A 364 9.65 -2.27 13.71
C ARG A 364 10.52 -1.45 12.78
N ASP A 365 9.88 -0.66 11.92
CA ASP A 365 10.63 0.27 11.12
C ASP A 365 11.07 1.44 11.99
N THR A 366 12.36 1.48 12.33
CA THR A 366 12.95 2.54 13.14
C THR A 366 13.32 3.76 12.31
N THR A 367 13.26 3.69 10.97
CA THR A 367 13.42 4.87 10.13
C THR A 367 12.21 5.77 10.32
N ARG A 368 12.32 6.65 11.31
CA ARG A 368 11.46 7.82 11.39
C ARG A 368 11.81 8.66 10.16
N PRO A 369 10.84 8.95 9.27
CA PRO A 369 11.09 10.00 8.29
C PRO A 369 11.51 11.25 9.07
N ALA A 370 12.40 12.05 8.48
CA ALA A 370 12.80 13.32 9.06
C ALA A 370 11.52 14.07 9.51
N PRO A 371 11.48 14.59 10.75
CA PRO A 371 10.30 15.27 11.23
C PRO A 371 9.94 16.35 10.22
N CYS A 372 8.78 16.20 9.58
CA CYS A 372 8.27 17.26 8.74
C CYS A 372 7.65 18.31 9.67
N ALA A 373 8.22 19.51 9.68
CA ALA A 373 7.71 20.60 10.50
C ALA A 373 6.40 21.11 9.88
N MET A 374 5.29 20.92 10.59
CA MET A 374 4.08 21.71 10.39
C MET A 374 4.29 23.08 11.05
N SER A 375 3.68 24.15 10.53
CA SER A 375 3.61 25.40 11.28
C SER A 375 2.81 25.20 12.57
N ASP A 376 2.96 26.12 13.53
CA ASP A 376 2.16 26.07 14.76
C ASP A 376 0.66 26.16 14.45
N GLU A 377 0.27 27.01 13.48
CA GLU A 377 -1.13 27.13 13.04
C GLU A 377 -1.65 25.81 12.45
N ASP A 378 -0.89 25.16 11.56
CA ASP A 378 -1.27 23.88 10.96
C ASP A 378 -1.29 22.76 12.01
N SER A 379 -0.39 22.80 12.99
CA SER A 379 -0.35 21.86 14.11
C SER A 379 -1.58 21.98 15.01
N GLU A 380 -1.97 23.22 15.34
CA GLU A 380 -3.19 23.49 16.10
C GLU A 380 -4.45 23.10 15.33
N ARG A 381 -4.48 23.39 14.03
CA ARG A 381 -5.58 22.97 13.16
C ARG A 381 -5.69 21.45 13.10
N ALA A 382 -4.58 20.75 12.92
CA ALA A 382 -4.54 19.29 12.91
C ALA A 382 -4.99 18.69 14.26
N ARG A 383 -4.62 19.30 15.39
CA ARG A 383 -5.12 18.93 16.73
C ARG A 383 -6.64 19.05 16.80
N ARG A 384 -7.20 20.18 16.38
CA ARG A 384 -8.67 20.40 16.39
C ARG A 384 -9.40 19.41 15.48
N ASP A 385 -8.94 19.26 14.25
CA ASP A 385 -9.54 18.33 13.28
C ASP A 385 -9.44 16.87 13.73
N ASN A 386 -8.47 16.50 14.58
CA ASN A 386 -8.33 15.14 15.11
C ASN A 386 -8.67 15.02 16.60
N ALA A 387 -9.47 15.95 17.15
CA ALA A 387 -9.79 15.96 18.58
C ALA A 387 -10.46 14.66 19.05
N HIS A 388 -11.32 14.06 18.22
CA HIS A 388 -11.95 12.78 18.56
C HIS A 388 -10.96 11.61 18.48
N ASP A 389 -10.10 11.55 17.45
CA ASP A 389 -9.03 10.55 17.36
C ASP A 389 -8.06 10.64 18.54
N LEU A 390 -7.74 11.85 19.02
CA LEU A 390 -6.93 12.06 20.23
C LEU A 390 -7.64 11.49 21.47
N ALA A 391 -8.94 11.77 21.64
CA ALA A 391 -9.73 11.23 22.74
C ALA A 391 -9.90 9.70 22.66
N LEU A 392 -10.01 9.14 21.45
CA LEU A 392 -10.06 7.70 21.22
C LEU A 392 -8.71 7.04 21.50
N TYR A 393 -7.61 7.68 21.13
CA TYR A 393 -6.26 7.18 21.43
C TYR A 393 -6.00 7.15 22.94
N ALA A 394 -6.39 8.20 23.68
CA ALA A 394 -6.32 8.19 25.15
C ALA A 394 -7.16 7.06 25.78
N TYR A 395 -8.29 6.70 25.16
CA TYR A 395 -9.05 5.51 25.54
C TYR A 395 -8.30 4.22 25.21
N ALA A 396 -7.68 4.14 24.04
CA ALA A 396 -6.86 3.00 23.63
C ALA A 396 -5.66 2.78 24.55
N GLU A 397 -5.07 3.83 25.12
CA GLU A 397 -4.00 3.72 26.14
C GLU A 397 -4.47 2.97 27.38
N ARG A 398 -5.65 3.31 27.90
CA ARG A 398 -6.23 2.59 29.04
C ARG A 398 -6.55 1.14 28.69
N LEU A 399 -7.11 0.89 27.51
CA LEU A 399 -7.44 -0.45 27.05
C LEU A 399 -6.18 -1.31 26.81
N ALA A 400 -5.11 -0.71 26.28
CA ALA A 400 -3.82 -1.38 26.11
C ALA A 400 -3.22 -1.75 27.48
N ALA A 401 -3.26 -0.86 28.47
CA ALA A 401 -2.83 -1.15 29.83
C ALA A 401 -3.62 -2.31 30.47
N GLN A 402 -4.94 -2.36 30.25
CA GLN A 402 -5.77 -3.49 30.68
C GLN A 402 -5.35 -4.80 30.00
N HIS A 403 -5.02 -4.78 28.70
CA HIS A 403 -4.48 -5.95 28.02
C HIS A 403 -3.09 -6.35 28.52
N VAL A 404 -2.23 -5.40 28.85
CA VAL A 404 -0.93 -5.69 29.49
C VAL A 404 -1.15 -6.43 30.81
N ALA A 405 -2.07 -5.98 31.65
CA ALA A 405 -2.39 -6.64 32.91
C ALA A 405 -2.97 -8.05 32.67
N LYS A 406 -3.99 -8.16 31.80
CA LYS A 406 -4.63 -9.44 31.43
C LYS A 406 -3.64 -10.49 30.95
N TRP A 407 -2.74 -10.10 30.06
CA TRP A 407 -1.76 -11.00 29.47
C TRP A 407 -0.44 -11.06 30.25
N GLY A 408 -0.28 -10.26 31.30
CA GLY A 408 0.90 -10.22 32.17
C GLY A 408 0.76 -11.04 33.45
N ALA A 409 -0.47 -11.17 33.98
CA ALA A 409 -0.73 -11.81 35.28
C ALA A 409 -0.64 -13.35 35.30
N GLY A 410 -0.37 -14.01 34.18
CA GLY A 410 -0.33 -15.47 34.06
C GLY A 410 1.05 -16.13 34.22
N MET A 411 2.02 -15.46 34.86
CA MET A 411 3.38 -16.00 35.08
C MET A 411 3.78 -16.02 36.56
N GLY A 412 2.82 -16.31 37.43
CA GLY A 412 3.07 -16.72 38.81
C GLY A 412 3.23 -18.23 38.91
#